data_AF-A0A6C0J2N3-F1
#
_entry.id   AF-A0A6C0J2N3-F1
#
_cell.length_a   1.000
_cell.length_b   1.000
_cell.length_c   1.000
_cell.angle_alpha   90.00
_cell.angle_beta   90.00
_cell.angle_gamma   90.00
#
_symmetry.space_group_name_H-M   'P 1'
#
loop_
_entity.id
_entity.type
_entity.pdbx_description
1 polymer ?
#
loop_
_entity_poly.entity_id
_entity_poly.type
_entity_poly.pdbx_seq_one_letter_code
_entity_poly.pdbx_strand_id
1 'polypeptide(L)'
;MESWFSEAPYTHLQSKIRKLALFLHQQEPKLSFRFLKKHVSEQVHELMKGRIGRLWERDRCMRRVIRMYGKEQQRTEAWYTARDKMITASEVSDAWGTPAARRTLMLRKLEPRKEGGQGTSMALIWGTRMEPVAKSIFEEETQCKVVDVSCVQHRKYGFLGASPDGIVIPTAPGDEFRRGRLVEFKCPYSRAETPGIPASYVHQMQMQMECTGIDECEYVEFRFKQVTQSVWAEHTGRKGMIAVVDDTGEVHYKPDSADPKEWRRTLPEDCQFVHWVLLTQKKEFVPKDTTWLPSHLPDLQKTWDEICEHRKNGTLPEAPVSTVPSLDL
;
A
#
# COMPACT_ATOMS: atom_id res chain seq x y z
N MET A 1 30.63 -13.30 4.08
CA MET A 1 29.58 -13.62 5.07
C MET A 1 28.28 -12.89 4.73
N GLU A 2 28.32 -11.60 4.36
CA GLU A 2 27.14 -10.84 3.90
C GLU A 2 26.41 -11.46 2.70
N SER A 3 27.14 -11.94 1.68
CA SER A 3 26.56 -12.60 0.50
C SER A 3 25.76 -13.88 0.82
N TRP A 4 26.09 -14.57 1.91
CA TRP A 4 25.38 -15.77 2.35
C TRP A 4 24.07 -15.43 3.08
N PHE A 5 23.98 -14.23 3.67
CA PHE A 5 22.74 -13.75 4.26
C PHE A 5 21.76 -13.21 3.22
N SER A 6 22.24 -12.71 2.07
CA SER A 6 21.40 -12.16 1.00
C SER A 6 20.66 -13.20 0.14
N GLU A 7 20.99 -14.49 0.28
CA GLU A 7 20.29 -15.55 -0.46
C GLU A 7 18.92 -15.88 0.16
N ALA A 8 17.86 -15.44 -0.52
CA ALA A 8 16.48 -15.78 -0.18
C ALA A 8 16.22 -17.30 -0.29
N PRO A 9 15.38 -17.90 0.57
CA PRO A 9 14.56 -17.26 1.61
C PRO A 9 15.32 -16.99 2.93
N TYR A 10 15.10 -15.80 3.51
CA TYR A 10 15.63 -15.32 4.79
C TYR A 10 14.91 -15.98 5.99
N THR A 11 14.94 -17.32 6.04
CA THR A 11 14.27 -18.11 7.08
C THR A 11 15.24 -19.07 7.76
N HIS A 12 14.87 -19.55 8.95
CA HIS A 12 15.64 -20.53 9.72
C HIS A 12 17.08 -20.12 10.07
N LEU A 13 17.26 -18.91 10.63
CA LEU A 13 18.58 -18.34 10.98
C LEU A 13 19.45 -19.30 11.78
N GLN A 14 18.89 -19.93 12.82
CA GLN A 14 19.61 -20.90 13.65
C GLN A 14 20.04 -22.16 12.88
N SER A 15 19.21 -22.64 11.96
CA SER A 15 19.57 -23.76 11.08
C SER A 15 20.68 -23.38 10.10
N LYS A 16 20.64 -22.15 9.55
CA LYS A 16 21.71 -21.61 8.71
C LYS A 16 23.02 -21.50 9.49
N ILE A 17 22.99 -20.91 10.68
CA ILE A 17 24.16 -20.81 11.59
C ILE A 17 24.75 -22.20 11.85
N ARG A 18 23.91 -23.18 12.19
CA ARG A 18 24.34 -24.57 12.42
C ARG A 18 25.03 -25.17 11.18
N LYS A 19 24.45 -25.00 9.99
CA LYS A 19 25.02 -25.51 8.74
C LYS A 19 26.37 -24.87 8.42
N LEU A 20 26.50 -23.55 8.58
CA LEU A 20 27.76 -22.84 8.39
C LEU A 20 28.83 -23.32 9.39
N ALA A 21 28.47 -23.45 10.66
CA ALA A 21 29.39 -23.96 11.67
C ALA A 21 29.85 -25.41 11.41
N LEU A 22 28.95 -26.27 10.88
CA LEU A 22 29.31 -27.63 10.45
C LEU A 22 30.26 -27.61 9.25
N PHE A 23 29.98 -26.77 8.25
CA PHE A 23 30.85 -26.62 7.08
C PHE A 23 32.24 -26.14 7.48
N LEU A 24 32.34 -25.10 8.30
CA LEU A 24 33.63 -24.60 8.81
C LEU A 24 34.38 -25.66 9.62
N HIS A 25 33.67 -26.47 10.41
CA HIS A 25 34.29 -27.57 11.15
C HIS A 25 34.83 -28.66 10.22
N GLN A 26 34.16 -28.94 9.11
CA GLN A 26 34.65 -29.88 8.10
C GLN A 26 35.91 -29.36 7.39
N GLN A 27 36.00 -28.06 7.14
CA GLN A 27 37.18 -27.44 6.53
C GLN A 27 38.34 -27.33 7.52
N GLU A 28 38.06 -27.09 8.80
CA GLU A 28 39.06 -26.96 9.86
C GLU A 28 38.72 -27.82 11.09
N PRO A 29 38.98 -29.14 11.04
CA PRO A 29 38.60 -30.08 12.11
C PRO A 29 39.24 -29.79 13.48
N LYS A 30 40.34 -29.03 13.50
CA LYS A 30 41.01 -28.57 14.73
C LYS A 30 40.14 -27.62 15.57
N LEU A 31 39.24 -26.88 14.92
CA LEU A 31 38.30 -25.99 15.60
C LEU A 31 37.03 -26.75 15.95
N SER A 32 36.69 -26.87 17.24
CA SER A 32 35.49 -27.61 17.63
C SER A 32 34.21 -26.98 17.06
N PHE A 33 33.24 -27.81 16.67
CA PHE A 33 31.92 -27.33 16.22
C PHE A 33 31.26 -26.38 17.23
N ARG A 34 31.43 -26.64 18.54
CA ARG A 34 30.86 -25.80 19.62
C ARG A 34 31.46 -24.40 19.60
N PHE A 35 32.78 -24.29 19.44
CA PHE A 35 33.50 -23.03 19.31
C PHE A 35 33.05 -22.27 18.06
N LEU A 36 33.06 -22.93 16.89
CA LEU A 36 32.66 -22.33 15.61
C LEU A 36 31.21 -21.84 15.64
N LYS A 37 30.28 -22.65 16.19
CA LYS A 37 28.88 -22.26 16.33
C LYS A 37 28.73 -21.01 17.18
N LYS A 38 29.43 -20.92 18.31
CA LYS A 38 29.41 -19.73 19.18
C LYS A 38 29.90 -18.50 18.42
N HIS A 39 31.09 -18.60 17.82
CA HIS A 39 31.70 -17.50 17.08
C HIS A 39 30.83 -17.02 15.90
N VAL A 40 30.32 -17.94 15.08
CA VAL A 40 29.39 -17.61 13.98
C VAL A 40 28.15 -16.91 14.54
N SER A 41 27.56 -17.42 15.63
CA SER A 41 26.35 -16.82 16.22
C SER A 41 26.58 -15.38 16.66
N GLU A 42 27.74 -15.06 17.23
CA GLU A 42 28.11 -13.68 17.63
C GLU A 42 28.23 -12.78 16.41
N GLN A 43 28.92 -13.23 15.35
CA GLN A 43 29.02 -12.46 14.09
C GLN A 43 27.65 -12.23 13.43
N VAL A 44 26.79 -13.25 13.42
CA VAL A 44 25.42 -13.11 12.91
C VAL A 44 24.65 -12.10 13.75
N HIS A 45 24.77 -12.14 15.08
CA HIS A 45 24.06 -11.22 15.96
C HIS A 45 24.43 -9.76 15.66
N GLU A 46 25.70 -9.45 15.44
CA GLU A 46 26.12 -8.11 15.03
C GLU A 46 25.56 -7.71 13.67
N LEU A 47 25.60 -8.60 12.66
CA LEU A 47 25.01 -8.33 11.34
C LEU A 47 23.50 -8.07 11.42
N MET A 48 22.81 -8.75 12.32
CA MET A 48 21.37 -8.60 12.54
C MET A 48 20.99 -7.26 13.19
N LYS A 49 21.94 -6.49 13.75
CA LYS A 49 21.67 -5.12 14.21
C LYS A 49 21.64 -4.11 13.07
N GLY A 50 22.21 -4.47 11.91
CA GLY A 50 22.36 -3.59 10.75
C GLY A 50 21.25 -3.74 9.71
N ARG A 51 21.57 -3.31 8.48
CA ARG A 51 20.68 -3.38 7.32
C ARG A 51 20.24 -4.81 6.97
N ILE A 52 21.11 -5.79 7.21
CA ILE A 52 20.82 -7.21 6.96
C ILE A 52 19.73 -7.71 7.88
N GLY A 53 19.77 -7.37 9.17
CA GLY A 53 18.72 -7.73 10.12
C GLY A 53 17.37 -7.13 9.76
N ARG A 54 17.35 -5.85 9.35
CA ARG A 54 16.12 -5.21 8.86
C ARG A 54 15.54 -5.92 7.64
N LEU A 55 16.37 -6.22 6.64
CA LEU A 55 15.95 -6.97 5.47
C LEU A 55 15.42 -8.37 5.82
N TRP A 56 16.06 -9.03 6.78
CA TRP A 56 15.66 -10.34 7.28
C TRP A 56 14.29 -10.30 7.97
N GLU A 57 14.07 -9.33 8.86
CA GLU A 57 12.79 -9.14 9.54
C GLU A 57 11.69 -8.77 8.55
N ARG A 58 11.99 -7.87 7.61
CA ARG A 58 11.04 -7.48 6.56
C ARG A 58 10.66 -8.62 5.65
N ASP A 59 11.59 -9.46 5.18
CA ASP A 59 11.27 -10.64 4.37
C ASP A 59 10.27 -11.54 5.11
N ARG A 60 10.45 -11.75 6.41
CA ARG A 60 9.52 -12.57 7.22
C ARG A 60 8.13 -11.94 7.29
N CYS A 61 8.06 -10.63 7.52
CA CYS A 61 6.79 -9.90 7.52
C CYS A 61 6.11 -9.96 6.15
N MET A 62 6.85 -9.70 5.07
CA MET A 62 6.38 -9.80 3.69
C MET A 62 5.82 -11.20 3.39
N ARG A 63 6.57 -12.28 3.65
CA ARG A 63 6.10 -13.66 3.40
C ARG A 63 4.84 -13.99 4.17
N ARG A 64 4.75 -13.54 5.43
CA ARG A 64 3.55 -13.69 6.25
C ARG A 64 2.37 -12.99 5.58
N VAL A 65 2.56 -11.73 5.17
CA VAL A 65 1.51 -10.92 4.56
C VAL A 65 1.06 -11.55 3.24
N ILE A 66 1.96 -11.87 2.32
CA ILE A 66 1.62 -12.52 1.04
C ILE A 66 0.90 -13.85 1.28
N ARG A 67 1.37 -14.69 2.21
CA ARG A 67 0.73 -15.97 2.52
C ARG A 67 -0.69 -15.82 3.06
N MET A 68 -0.92 -14.81 3.91
CA MET A 68 -2.21 -14.62 4.58
C MET A 68 -3.20 -13.77 3.78
N TYR A 69 -2.70 -12.83 2.97
CA TYR A 69 -3.48 -11.75 2.35
C TYR A 69 -3.23 -11.60 0.84
N GLY A 70 -2.34 -12.38 0.23
CA GLY A 70 -1.98 -12.29 -1.19
C GLY A 70 -2.84 -13.10 -2.16
N LYS A 71 -3.93 -13.73 -1.70
CA LYS A 71 -4.93 -14.36 -2.59
C LYS A 71 -6.09 -13.40 -2.83
N GLU A 72 -6.59 -13.42 -4.07
CA GLU A 72 -7.66 -12.63 -4.70
C GLU A 72 -8.91 -12.41 -3.85
N GLN A 73 -8.82 -11.60 -2.81
CA GLN A 73 -9.98 -11.11 -2.08
C GLN A 73 -10.14 -9.59 -2.23
N GLN A 74 -9.18 -8.88 -2.82
CA GLN A 74 -9.31 -7.45 -3.05
C GLN A 74 -10.55 -7.17 -3.91
N ARG A 75 -11.43 -6.26 -3.46
CA ARG A 75 -12.71 -5.91 -4.11
C ARG A 75 -13.79 -7.02 -4.11
N THR A 76 -13.67 -8.05 -3.26
CA THR A 76 -14.76 -9.02 -3.00
C THR A 76 -15.71 -8.56 -1.89
N GLU A 77 -16.93 -9.09 -1.83
CA GLU A 77 -17.87 -8.81 -0.72
C GLU A 77 -17.29 -9.15 0.66
N ALA A 78 -16.49 -10.22 0.76
CA ALA A 78 -15.79 -10.58 1.99
C ALA A 78 -14.77 -9.50 2.42
N TRP A 79 -14.10 -8.85 1.45
CA TRP A 79 -13.17 -7.75 1.69
C TRP A 79 -13.87 -6.47 2.10
N TYR A 80 -15.00 -6.15 1.46
CA TYR A 80 -15.85 -5.03 1.83
C TYR A 80 -16.40 -5.20 3.26
N THR A 81 -16.93 -6.38 3.58
CA THR A 81 -17.43 -6.73 4.92
C THR A 81 -16.34 -6.67 5.99
N ALA A 82 -15.11 -7.11 5.66
CA ALA A 82 -13.98 -7.01 6.59
C ALA A 82 -13.64 -5.54 6.89
N ARG A 83 -13.62 -4.68 5.86
CA ARG A 83 -13.33 -3.24 6.01
C ARG A 83 -14.37 -2.47 6.82
N ASP A 84 -15.63 -2.88 6.77
CA ASP A 84 -16.70 -2.23 7.54
C ASP A 84 -16.54 -2.48 9.04
N LYS A 85 -15.82 -3.54 9.41
CA LYS A 85 -15.47 -3.89 10.79
C LYS A 85 -14.13 -3.28 11.24
N MET A 86 -13.56 -2.34 10.48
CA MET A 86 -12.27 -1.72 10.79
C MET A 86 -12.23 -0.23 10.45
N ILE A 87 -11.39 0.52 11.16
CA ILE A 87 -10.84 1.80 10.69
C ILE A 87 -9.67 1.46 9.76
N THR A 88 -9.78 1.85 8.49
CA THR A 88 -8.76 1.53 7.49
C THR A 88 -7.70 2.62 7.39
N ALA A 89 -6.51 2.28 6.88
CA ALA A 89 -5.37 3.18 6.77
C ALA A 89 -5.68 4.56 6.15
N SER A 90 -6.52 4.63 5.12
CA SER A 90 -6.90 5.90 4.48
C SER A 90 -7.86 6.75 5.31
N GLU A 91 -8.40 6.21 6.41
CA GLU A 91 -9.42 6.83 7.26
C GLU A 91 -8.85 7.25 8.63
N VAL A 92 -7.63 6.83 8.99
CA VAL A 92 -7.08 7.03 10.33
C VAL A 92 -6.99 8.50 10.70
N SER A 93 -6.66 9.37 9.74
CA SER A 93 -6.58 10.82 9.96
C SER A 93 -7.93 11.44 10.32
N ASP A 94 -9.04 10.82 9.90
CA ASP A 94 -10.38 11.29 10.22
C ASP A 94 -10.72 11.02 11.70
N ALA A 95 -10.12 10.01 12.33
CA ALA A 95 -10.41 9.64 13.72
C ALA A 95 -9.96 10.69 14.75
N TRP A 96 -8.86 11.40 14.47
CA TRP A 96 -8.30 12.47 15.30
C TRP A 96 -8.27 13.83 14.59
N GLY A 97 -8.90 13.92 13.42
CA GLY A 97 -9.02 15.16 12.66
C GLY A 97 -10.06 16.10 13.27
N THR A 98 -10.80 16.80 12.42
CA THR A 98 -11.88 17.68 12.89
C THR A 98 -13.07 16.85 13.41
N PRO A 99 -13.91 17.41 14.32
CA PRO A 99 -15.15 16.74 14.74
C PRO A 99 -16.04 16.33 13.55
N ALA A 100 -16.06 17.12 12.49
CA ALA A 100 -16.80 16.82 11.26
C ALA A 100 -16.20 15.63 10.49
N ALA A 101 -14.87 15.53 10.37
CA ALA A 101 -14.21 14.40 9.73
C ALA A 101 -14.45 13.11 10.51
N ARG A 102 -14.31 13.16 11.84
CA ARG A 102 -14.57 12.03 12.73
C ARG A 102 -16.02 11.58 12.65
N ARG A 103 -16.98 12.50 12.66
CA ARG A 103 -18.40 12.19 12.46
C ARG A 103 -18.65 11.52 11.11
N THR A 104 -18.03 12.03 10.04
CA THR A 104 -18.14 11.46 8.69
C THR A 104 -17.55 10.04 8.62
N LEU A 105 -16.45 9.78 9.33
CA LEU A 105 -15.92 8.43 9.51
C LEU A 105 -16.94 7.54 10.24
N MET A 106 -17.48 7.98 11.37
CA MET A 106 -18.46 7.20 12.15
C MET A 106 -19.70 6.86 11.32
N LEU A 107 -20.27 7.83 10.60
CA LEU A 107 -21.42 7.60 9.73
C LEU A 107 -21.13 6.56 8.64
N ARG A 108 -19.97 6.66 7.97
CA ARG A 108 -19.54 5.64 6.99
C ARG A 108 -19.45 4.22 7.57
N LYS A 109 -19.19 4.07 8.87
CA LYS A 109 -19.10 2.78 9.56
C LYS A 109 -20.43 2.30 10.16
N LEU A 110 -21.41 3.19 10.27
CA LEU A 110 -22.74 2.90 10.82
C LEU A 110 -23.78 2.65 9.73
N GLU A 111 -23.68 3.37 8.62
CA GLU A 111 -24.60 3.24 7.49
C GLU A 111 -24.24 2.00 6.63
N PRO A 112 -25.24 1.20 6.22
CA PRO A 112 -24.99 0.14 5.24
C PRO A 112 -24.48 0.75 3.93
N ARG A 113 -23.56 0.05 3.26
CA ARG A 113 -23.13 0.45 1.91
C ARG A 113 -24.37 0.56 1.03
N LYS A 114 -24.58 1.74 0.43
CA LYS A 114 -25.59 1.90 -0.63
C LYS A 114 -25.16 1.05 -1.83
N GLU A 115 -26.04 0.18 -2.30
CA GLU A 115 -25.86 -0.53 -3.56
C GLU A 115 -25.78 0.48 -4.70
N GLY A 116 -24.76 0.37 -5.56
CA GLY A 116 -24.42 1.41 -6.53
C GLY A 116 -23.59 2.52 -5.87
N GLY A 117 -22.27 2.46 -6.09
CA GLY A 117 -21.25 3.24 -5.39
C GLY A 117 -21.67 4.68 -5.09
N GLN A 118 -21.52 5.07 -3.82
CA GLN A 118 -21.60 6.47 -3.38
C GLN A 118 -20.91 7.35 -4.40
N GLY A 119 -21.68 8.25 -5.05
CA GLY A 119 -21.25 9.21 -6.08
C GLY A 119 -19.75 9.32 -6.22
N THR A 120 -19.17 8.38 -6.98
CA THR A 120 -17.72 8.17 -6.98
C THR A 120 -17.12 9.41 -7.58
N SER A 121 -16.45 10.23 -6.77
CA SER A 121 -15.89 11.48 -7.26
C SER A 121 -14.98 11.18 -8.45
N MET A 122 -14.91 12.10 -9.42
CA MET A 122 -14.05 11.90 -10.59
C MET A 122 -12.59 11.61 -10.20
N ALA A 123 -12.13 12.15 -9.07
CA ALA A 123 -10.82 11.88 -8.52
C ALA A 123 -10.61 10.42 -8.10
N LEU A 124 -11.62 9.78 -7.49
CA LEU A 124 -11.56 8.37 -7.12
C LEU A 124 -11.58 7.47 -8.36
N ILE A 125 -12.48 7.75 -9.32
CA ILE A 125 -12.55 7.03 -10.60
C ILE A 125 -11.21 7.11 -11.33
N TRP A 126 -10.66 8.32 -11.44
CA TRP A 126 -9.36 8.55 -12.05
C TRP A 126 -8.24 7.80 -11.34
N GLY A 127 -8.18 7.90 -10.00
CA GLY A 127 -7.18 7.21 -9.20
C GLY A 127 -7.19 5.70 -9.45
N THR A 128 -8.36 5.08 -9.38
CA THR A 128 -8.54 3.63 -9.62
C THR A 128 -8.16 3.22 -11.04
N ARG A 129 -8.48 4.05 -12.05
CA ARG A 129 -8.10 3.79 -13.45
C ARG A 129 -6.61 3.94 -13.69
N MET A 130 -5.94 4.88 -13.03
CA MET A 130 -4.53 5.17 -13.29
C MET A 130 -3.57 4.35 -12.42
N GLU A 131 -4.04 3.72 -11.33
CA GLU A 131 -3.22 2.88 -10.45
C GLU A 131 -2.52 1.72 -11.20
N PRO A 132 -3.16 0.94 -12.09
CA PRO A 132 -2.45 -0.10 -12.86
C PRO A 132 -1.38 0.46 -13.79
N VAL A 133 -1.60 1.65 -14.36
CA VAL A 133 -0.61 2.36 -15.17
C VAL A 133 0.57 2.80 -14.32
N ALA A 134 0.32 3.43 -13.18
CA ALA A 134 1.34 3.84 -12.21
C ALA A 134 2.20 2.64 -11.75
N LYS A 135 1.54 1.52 -11.42
CA LYS A 135 2.19 0.26 -11.04
C LYS A 135 3.09 -0.24 -12.17
N SER A 136 2.60 -0.30 -13.41
CA SER A 136 3.40 -0.77 -14.56
C SER A 136 4.64 0.10 -14.79
N ILE A 137 4.50 1.42 -14.72
CA ILE A 137 5.62 2.35 -14.88
C ILE A 137 6.64 2.15 -13.76
N PHE A 138 6.17 2.03 -12.52
CA PHE A 138 7.04 1.77 -11.38
C PHE A 138 7.82 0.45 -11.52
N GLU A 139 7.15 -0.64 -11.93
CA GLU A 139 7.80 -1.94 -12.14
C GLU A 139 8.90 -1.88 -13.21
N GLU A 140 8.63 -1.19 -14.32
CA GLU A 140 9.60 -0.98 -15.40
C GLU A 140 10.82 -0.18 -14.92
N GLU A 141 10.59 0.97 -14.27
CA GLU A 141 11.66 1.88 -13.83
C GLU A 141 12.53 1.31 -12.71
N THR A 142 11.98 0.40 -11.91
CA THR A 142 12.67 -0.15 -10.73
C THR A 142 13.15 -1.59 -10.92
N GLN A 143 12.88 -2.21 -12.07
CA GLN A 143 13.13 -3.63 -12.32
C GLN A 143 12.58 -4.52 -11.19
N CYS A 144 11.40 -4.16 -10.69
CA CYS A 144 10.70 -4.88 -9.63
C CYS A 144 9.34 -5.37 -10.10
N LYS A 145 8.77 -6.31 -9.35
CA LYS A 145 7.37 -6.69 -9.41
C LYS A 145 6.67 -6.25 -8.14
N VAL A 146 5.46 -5.73 -8.28
CA VAL A 146 4.63 -5.31 -7.16
C VAL A 146 3.54 -6.36 -6.97
N VAL A 147 3.61 -7.05 -5.83
CA VAL A 147 2.65 -8.08 -5.45
C VAL A 147 1.49 -7.43 -4.70
N ASP A 148 0.28 -7.59 -5.23
CA ASP A 148 -0.93 -7.06 -4.63
C ASP A 148 -1.28 -7.81 -3.34
N VAL A 149 -1.84 -7.08 -2.39
CA VAL A 149 -2.27 -7.63 -1.11
C VAL A 149 -3.67 -7.09 -0.77
N SER A 150 -4.50 -7.96 -0.20
CA SER A 150 -5.84 -7.59 0.27
C SER A 150 -5.78 -6.76 1.56
N CYS A 151 -6.93 -6.54 2.22
CA CYS A 151 -6.96 -5.78 3.47
C CYS A 151 -6.31 -6.58 4.61
N VAL A 152 -5.15 -6.09 5.07
CA VAL A 152 -4.35 -6.64 6.16
C VAL A 152 -4.89 -6.09 7.48
N GLN A 153 -5.44 -6.97 8.32
CA GLN A 153 -5.86 -6.62 9.68
C GLN A 153 -4.64 -6.50 10.62
N HIS A 154 -4.67 -5.51 11.53
CA HIS A 154 -3.64 -5.35 12.55
C HIS A 154 -3.63 -6.53 13.52
N ARG A 155 -2.43 -7.02 13.86
CA ARG A 155 -2.25 -8.27 14.62
C ARG A 155 -2.82 -8.25 16.04
N LYS A 156 -2.79 -7.09 16.68
CA LYS A 156 -3.21 -6.90 18.09
C LYS A 156 -4.57 -6.23 18.22
N TYR A 157 -4.94 -5.40 17.24
CA TYR A 157 -6.09 -4.51 17.33
C TYR A 157 -7.01 -4.81 16.14
N GLY A 158 -7.95 -5.73 16.32
CA GLY A 158 -8.78 -6.25 15.22
C GLY A 158 -9.65 -5.20 14.52
N PHE A 159 -9.82 -4.04 15.13
CA PHE A 159 -10.55 -2.90 14.55
C PHE A 159 -9.69 -2.01 13.65
N LEU A 160 -8.41 -2.32 13.45
CA LEU A 160 -7.51 -1.59 12.57
C LEU A 160 -7.14 -2.45 11.37
N GLY A 161 -7.13 -1.86 10.18
CA GLY A 161 -6.75 -2.54 8.95
C GLY A 161 -6.11 -1.62 7.92
N ALA A 162 -5.43 -2.22 6.95
CA ALA A 162 -4.77 -1.47 5.90
C ALA A 162 -4.80 -2.22 4.57
N SER A 163 -4.84 -1.49 3.46
CA SER A 163 -4.71 -2.04 2.11
C SER A 163 -3.57 -1.28 1.44
N PRO A 164 -2.32 -1.75 1.55
CA PRO A 164 -1.23 -1.24 0.74
C PRO A 164 -1.48 -1.53 -0.74
N ASP A 165 -1.02 -0.67 -1.64
CA ASP A 165 -1.16 -0.90 -3.08
C ASP A 165 -0.29 -2.07 -3.56
N GLY A 166 0.79 -2.37 -2.83
CA GLY A 166 1.47 -3.65 -2.98
C GLY A 166 2.77 -3.78 -2.19
N ILE A 167 3.45 -4.89 -2.42
CA ILE A 167 4.77 -5.18 -1.86
C ILE A 167 5.78 -5.37 -3.00
N VAL A 168 6.91 -4.66 -2.91
CA VAL A 168 7.94 -4.64 -3.95
C VAL A 168 8.86 -5.86 -3.86
N ILE A 169 9.06 -6.53 -4.99
CA ILE A 169 9.96 -7.68 -5.16
C ILE A 169 10.92 -7.40 -6.33
N PRO A 170 12.21 -7.14 -6.06
CA PRO A 170 13.22 -7.02 -7.11
C PRO A 170 13.27 -8.25 -8.02
N THR A 171 13.36 -8.01 -9.32
CA THR A 171 13.47 -9.07 -10.35
C THR A 171 14.86 -9.15 -11.00
N ALA A 172 15.70 -8.14 -10.77
CA ALA A 172 17.09 -8.10 -11.19
C ALA A 172 18.00 -7.89 -9.96
N PRO A 173 19.28 -8.32 -10.04
CA PRO A 173 20.29 -7.98 -9.02
C PRO A 173 20.50 -6.46 -8.92
N GLY A 174 20.93 -5.97 -7.75
CA GLY A 174 21.38 -4.59 -7.55
C GLY A 174 20.53 -3.71 -6.65
N ASP A 175 19.30 -4.14 -6.29
CA ASP A 175 18.47 -3.45 -5.29
C ASP A 175 17.77 -4.43 -4.34
N GLU A 176 18.55 -5.36 -3.77
CA GLU A 176 18.05 -6.39 -2.84
C GLU A 176 17.40 -5.76 -1.60
N PHE A 177 17.82 -4.54 -1.23
CA PHE A 177 17.28 -3.79 -0.10
C PHE A 177 15.92 -3.14 -0.39
N ARG A 178 15.41 -3.14 -1.62
CA ARG A 178 14.01 -2.79 -1.91
C ARG A 178 13.04 -3.93 -1.66
N ARG A 179 13.56 -5.14 -1.53
CA ARG A 179 12.73 -6.34 -1.33
C ARG A 179 11.88 -6.25 -0.08
N GLY A 180 10.57 -6.43 -0.25
CA GLY A 180 9.58 -6.48 0.80
C GLY A 180 9.06 -5.12 1.26
N ARG A 181 9.52 -4.01 0.67
CA ARG A 181 8.98 -2.67 0.96
C ARG A 181 7.53 -2.59 0.54
N LEU A 182 6.73 -1.83 1.27
CA LEU A 182 5.41 -1.44 0.78
C LEU A 182 5.55 -0.40 -0.33
N VAL A 183 4.54 -0.27 -1.18
CA VAL A 183 4.39 0.86 -2.10
C VAL A 183 2.98 1.44 -1.98
N GLU A 184 2.89 2.76 -2.09
CA GLU A 184 1.64 3.53 -2.14
C GLU A 184 1.67 4.46 -3.36
N PHE A 185 0.79 4.19 -4.32
CA PHE A 185 0.60 4.95 -5.53
C PHE A 185 -0.47 6.02 -5.35
N LYS A 186 -0.16 7.26 -5.75
CA LYS A 186 -1.15 8.34 -5.82
C LYS A 186 -1.21 8.92 -7.23
N CYS A 187 -2.41 8.92 -7.80
CA CYS A 187 -2.69 9.53 -9.09
C CYS A 187 -3.69 10.69 -8.90
N PRO A 188 -3.26 11.86 -8.38
CA PRO A 188 -4.18 12.97 -8.12
C PRO A 188 -4.78 13.50 -9.43
N TYR A 189 -6.10 13.68 -9.45
CA TYR A 189 -6.79 14.26 -10.61
C TYR A 189 -6.63 15.79 -10.68
N SER A 190 -6.88 16.49 -9.57
CA SER A 190 -6.92 17.96 -9.52
C SER A 190 -6.14 18.59 -8.37
N ARG A 191 -5.67 17.80 -7.39
CA ARG A 191 -4.91 18.31 -6.24
C ARG A 191 -3.63 18.98 -6.74
N ALA A 192 -3.35 20.20 -6.31
CA ALA A 192 -2.09 20.88 -6.61
C ALA A 192 -0.88 20.08 -6.10
N GLU A 193 0.27 20.28 -6.74
CA GLU A 193 1.53 19.71 -6.27
C GLU A 193 1.94 20.39 -4.96
N THR A 194 2.43 19.59 -4.02
CA THR A 194 2.87 20.05 -2.71
C THR A 194 4.33 19.67 -2.48
N PRO A 195 5.13 20.54 -1.84
CA PRO A 195 6.40 20.13 -1.27
C PRO A 195 6.16 19.00 -0.24
N GLY A 196 6.93 17.92 -0.30
CA GLY A 196 6.75 16.75 0.58
C GLY A 196 5.45 15.94 0.39
N ILE A 197 5.32 14.89 1.19
CA ILE A 197 4.16 14.00 1.22
C ILE A 197 3.04 14.64 2.06
N PRO A 198 1.78 14.69 1.57
CA PRO A 198 0.65 15.10 2.40
C PRO A 198 0.57 14.31 3.71
N ALA A 199 0.33 15.00 4.84
CA ALA A 199 0.34 14.38 6.17
C ALA A 199 -0.63 13.20 6.31
N SER A 200 -1.82 13.28 5.69
CA SER A 200 -2.79 12.17 5.68
C SER A 200 -2.26 10.91 5.00
N TYR A 201 -1.42 11.06 3.96
CA TYR A 201 -0.78 9.91 3.28
C TYR A 201 0.35 9.34 4.12
N VAL A 202 1.08 10.17 4.88
CA VAL A 202 2.06 9.67 5.87
C VAL A 202 1.35 8.82 6.92
N HIS A 203 0.25 9.29 7.49
CA HIS A 203 -0.56 8.51 8.44
C HIS A 203 -1.11 7.22 7.84
N GLN A 204 -1.55 7.26 6.57
CA GLN A 204 -1.98 6.07 5.84
C GLN A 204 -0.85 5.04 5.75
N MET A 205 0.35 5.46 5.35
CA MET A 205 1.51 4.56 5.23
C MET A 205 1.99 4.04 6.58
N GLN A 206 1.95 4.84 7.65
CA GLN A 206 2.25 4.37 9.00
C GLN A 206 1.28 3.27 9.45
N MET A 207 -0.03 3.42 9.23
CA MET A 207 -1.01 2.35 9.52
C MET A 207 -0.75 1.08 8.69
N GLN A 208 -0.37 1.22 7.41
CA GLN A 208 0.01 0.08 6.58
C GLN A 208 1.22 -0.68 7.13
N MET A 209 2.26 0.04 7.56
CA MET A 209 3.45 -0.53 8.19
C MET A 209 3.14 -1.18 9.55
N GLU A 210 2.19 -0.64 10.32
CA GLU A 210 1.73 -1.27 11.57
C GLU A 210 0.98 -2.58 11.32
N CYS A 211 0.05 -2.62 10.38
CA CYS A 211 -0.73 -3.82 10.07
C CYS A 211 0.15 -4.95 9.51
N THR A 212 1.06 -4.59 8.60
CA THR A 212 1.92 -5.55 7.89
C THR A 212 3.16 -5.94 8.70
N GLY A 213 3.61 -5.09 9.62
CA GLY A 213 4.90 -5.23 10.30
C GLY A 213 6.11 -4.98 9.39
N ILE A 214 5.90 -4.44 8.19
CA ILE A 214 6.96 -4.01 7.28
C ILE A 214 7.45 -2.63 7.72
N ASP A 215 8.76 -2.38 7.62
CA ASP A 215 9.45 -1.26 8.25
C ASP A 215 9.60 -0.01 7.37
N GLU A 216 9.22 -0.07 6.10
CA GLU A 216 9.27 1.08 5.19
C GLU A 216 8.28 0.97 4.02
N CYS A 217 7.86 2.13 3.51
CA CYS A 217 6.95 2.28 2.38
C CYS A 217 7.49 3.29 1.36
N GLU A 218 7.40 2.94 0.07
CA GLU A 218 7.71 3.84 -1.06
C GLU A 218 6.45 4.60 -1.45
N TYR A 219 6.46 5.92 -1.25
CA TYR A 219 5.44 6.81 -1.76
C TYR A 219 5.76 7.17 -3.21
N VAL A 220 4.82 6.93 -4.12
CA VAL A 220 5.00 7.28 -5.53
C VAL A 220 3.76 8.01 -6.05
N GLU A 221 3.93 9.28 -6.38
CA GLU A 221 2.88 10.10 -6.96
C GLU A 221 3.12 10.30 -8.46
N PHE A 222 2.14 9.91 -9.27
CA PHE A 222 2.14 10.09 -10.72
C PHE A 222 1.10 11.12 -11.13
N ARG A 223 1.54 12.18 -11.79
CA ARG A 223 0.66 13.25 -12.28
C ARG A 223 0.39 13.05 -13.76
N PHE A 224 -0.67 12.29 -14.03
CA PHE A 224 -1.19 12.12 -15.37
C PHE A 224 -2.10 13.27 -15.77
N LYS A 225 -2.11 13.61 -17.05
CA LYS A 225 -3.05 14.57 -17.64
C LYS A 225 -3.79 13.91 -18.79
N GLN A 226 -5.12 13.97 -18.75
CA GLN A 226 -5.94 13.64 -19.90
C GLN A 226 -5.79 14.73 -20.97
N VAL A 227 -5.55 14.31 -22.22
CA VAL A 227 -5.32 15.21 -23.36
C VAL A 227 -6.14 14.76 -24.57
N THR A 228 -6.24 15.62 -25.58
CA THR A 228 -6.87 15.24 -26.86
C THR A 228 -5.95 14.30 -27.64
N GLN A 229 -6.52 13.58 -28.63
CA GLN A 229 -5.75 12.68 -29.48
C GLN A 229 -4.59 13.38 -30.22
N SER A 230 -4.80 14.62 -30.70
CA SER A 230 -3.75 15.36 -31.41
C SER A 230 -2.57 15.69 -30.49
N VAL A 231 -2.86 16.23 -29.30
CA VAL A 231 -1.83 16.52 -28.29
C VAL A 231 -1.11 15.23 -27.85
N TRP A 232 -1.87 14.13 -27.68
CA TRP A 232 -1.29 12.83 -27.38
C TRP A 232 -0.36 12.34 -28.49
N ALA A 233 -0.75 12.46 -29.76
CA ALA A 233 0.06 12.02 -30.89
C ALA A 233 1.42 12.75 -30.94
N GLU A 234 1.42 14.06 -30.69
CA GLU A 234 2.60 14.92 -30.72
C GLU A 234 3.48 14.81 -29.46
N HIS A 235 2.93 14.35 -28.33
CA HIS A 235 3.69 14.25 -27.09
C HIS A 235 4.84 13.24 -27.20
N THR A 236 6.06 13.65 -26.85
CA THR A 236 7.28 12.82 -26.94
C THR A 236 7.62 12.09 -25.64
N GLY A 237 7.05 12.53 -24.51
CA GLY A 237 7.21 11.88 -23.21
C GLY A 237 6.33 10.64 -23.04
N ARG A 238 6.34 10.08 -21.83
CA ARG A 238 5.56 8.88 -21.51
C ARG A 238 4.06 9.17 -21.64
N LYS A 239 3.38 8.37 -22.45
CA LYS A 239 1.96 8.52 -22.78
C LYS A 239 1.30 7.18 -23.02
N GLY A 240 -0.02 7.14 -22.91
CA GLY A 240 -0.77 5.93 -23.20
C GLY A 240 -2.25 6.18 -23.41
N MET A 241 -3.00 5.10 -23.55
CA MET A 241 -4.45 5.13 -23.82
C MET A 241 -5.13 4.06 -22.99
N ILE A 242 -6.26 4.40 -22.40
CA ILE A 242 -7.19 3.44 -21.81
C ILE A 242 -8.55 3.57 -22.52
N ALA A 243 -9.32 2.50 -22.50
CA ALA A 243 -10.68 2.45 -23.00
C ALA A 243 -11.60 2.05 -21.85
N VAL A 244 -12.71 2.76 -21.68
CA VAL A 244 -13.70 2.51 -20.64
C VAL A 244 -14.99 2.11 -21.32
N VAL A 245 -15.51 0.93 -21.01
CA VAL A 245 -16.81 0.46 -21.54
C VAL A 245 -17.92 1.27 -20.89
N ASP A 246 -18.79 1.89 -21.68
CA ASP A 246 -19.76 2.88 -21.19
C ASP A 246 -20.77 2.28 -20.18
N ASP A 247 -21.25 1.07 -20.46
CA ASP A 247 -22.28 0.41 -19.63
C ASP A 247 -21.74 -0.21 -18.33
N THR A 248 -20.55 -0.81 -18.39
CA THR A 248 -19.99 -1.59 -17.26
C THR A 248 -18.94 -0.81 -16.47
N GLY A 249 -18.37 0.25 -17.05
CA GLY A 249 -17.20 0.94 -16.52
C GLY A 249 -15.92 0.10 -16.54
N GLU A 250 -15.92 -1.07 -17.18
CA GLU A 250 -14.73 -1.91 -17.36
C GLU A 250 -13.64 -1.15 -18.10
N VAL A 251 -12.38 -1.33 -17.68
CA VAL A 251 -11.25 -0.55 -18.18
C VAL A 251 -10.26 -1.46 -18.87
N HIS A 252 -10.03 -1.22 -20.16
CA HIS A 252 -8.98 -1.87 -20.95
C HIS A 252 -7.77 -0.94 -21.08
N TYR A 253 -6.58 -1.48 -20.88
CA TYR A 253 -5.31 -0.76 -20.96
C TYR A 253 -4.59 -1.10 -22.25
N LYS A 254 -4.21 -0.09 -23.05
CA LYS A 254 -3.47 -0.34 -24.29
C LYS A 254 -2.06 -0.85 -23.96
N PRO A 255 -1.63 -2.01 -24.47
CA PRO A 255 -0.23 -2.45 -24.35
C PRO A 255 0.69 -1.48 -25.09
N ASP A 256 1.87 -1.16 -24.56
CA ASP A 256 2.79 -0.19 -25.16
C ASP A 256 3.19 -0.56 -26.60
N SER A 257 3.41 -1.85 -26.86
CA SER A 257 3.79 -2.40 -28.17
C SER A 257 2.67 -2.42 -29.22
N ALA A 258 1.42 -2.24 -28.82
CA ALA A 258 0.27 -2.34 -29.71
C ALA A 258 0.02 -1.04 -30.49
N ASP A 259 -0.28 -1.15 -31.79
CA ASP A 259 -0.78 -0.02 -32.57
C ASP A 259 -2.16 0.43 -32.03
N PRO A 260 -2.40 1.75 -31.84
CA PRO A 260 -3.67 2.24 -31.31
C PRO A 260 -4.90 1.87 -32.14
N LYS A 261 -4.80 1.81 -33.48
CA LYS A 261 -5.95 1.46 -34.34
C LYS A 261 -6.24 -0.02 -34.28
N GLU A 262 -5.21 -0.86 -34.30
CA GLU A 262 -5.40 -2.31 -34.18
C GLU A 262 -5.96 -2.71 -32.82
N TRP A 263 -5.45 -2.13 -31.73
CA TRP A 263 -5.98 -2.39 -30.38
C TRP A 263 -7.45 -1.97 -30.23
N ARG A 264 -7.87 -0.85 -30.84
CA ARG A 264 -9.28 -0.43 -30.80
C ARG A 264 -10.23 -1.45 -31.43
N ARG A 265 -9.78 -2.16 -32.47
CA ARG A 265 -10.60 -3.20 -33.14
C ARG A 265 -10.81 -4.45 -32.29
N THR A 266 -10.03 -4.63 -31.21
CA THR A 266 -10.19 -5.77 -30.30
C THR A 266 -11.14 -5.49 -29.15
N LEU A 267 -11.71 -4.28 -29.07
CA LEU A 267 -12.55 -3.82 -27.96
C LEU A 267 -14.04 -3.79 -28.34
N PRO A 268 -14.95 -3.77 -27.36
CA PRO A 268 -16.37 -3.51 -27.60
C PRO A 268 -16.62 -2.18 -28.32
N GLU A 269 -17.73 -2.06 -29.07
CA GLU A 269 -18.05 -0.84 -29.84
C GLU A 269 -18.26 0.39 -28.96
N ASP A 270 -18.88 0.22 -27.78
CA ASP A 270 -19.25 1.32 -26.87
C ASP A 270 -18.17 1.59 -25.81
N CYS A 271 -17.03 2.13 -26.28
CA CYS A 271 -15.91 2.50 -25.43
C CYS A 271 -15.61 4.01 -25.47
N GLN A 272 -15.53 4.64 -24.30
CA GLN A 272 -14.90 5.95 -24.13
C GLN A 272 -13.37 5.81 -24.08
N PHE A 273 -12.67 6.43 -25.03
CA PHE A 273 -11.21 6.47 -25.04
C PHE A 273 -10.65 7.65 -24.24
N VAL A 274 -9.67 7.36 -23.40
CA VAL A 274 -8.94 8.36 -22.62
C VAL A 274 -7.47 8.31 -23.01
N HIS A 275 -6.98 9.39 -23.62
CA HIS A 275 -5.57 9.60 -23.88
C HIS A 275 -4.92 10.34 -22.72
N TRP A 276 -3.80 9.82 -22.22
CA TRP A 276 -3.09 10.42 -21.11
C TRP A 276 -1.61 10.62 -21.43
N VAL A 277 -1.02 11.64 -20.81
CA VAL A 277 0.42 11.89 -20.76
C VAL A 277 0.87 11.96 -19.30
N LEU A 278 2.08 11.51 -19.00
CA LEU A 278 2.69 11.66 -17.69
C LEU A 278 3.43 13.00 -17.63
N LEU A 279 3.04 13.87 -16.71
CA LEU A 279 3.66 15.18 -16.54
C LEU A 279 4.85 15.13 -15.58
N THR A 280 4.59 14.66 -14.36
CA THR A 280 5.59 14.59 -13.31
C THR A 280 5.42 13.32 -12.48
N GLN A 281 6.51 12.93 -11.85
CA GLN A 281 6.57 11.80 -10.94
C GLN A 281 7.35 12.22 -9.71
N LYS A 282 6.86 11.83 -8.54
CA LYS A 282 7.50 12.11 -7.26
C LYS A 282 7.64 10.82 -6.47
N LYS A 283 8.86 10.54 -5.99
CA LYS A 283 9.21 9.35 -5.22
C LYS A 283 9.79 9.78 -3.89
N GLU A 284 9.24 9.27 -2.79
CA GLU A 284 9.74 9.51 -1.44
C GLU A 284 9.68 8.21 -0.62
N PHE A 285 10.50 8.13 0.43
CA PHE A 285 10.56 6.97 1.33
C PHE A 285 10.01 7.35 2.70
N VAL A 286 9.14 6.52 3.24
CA VAL A 286 8.59 6.69 4.59
C VAL A 286 9.03 5.52 5.46
N PRO A 287 9.94 5.73 6.43
CA PRO A 287 10.29 4.71 7.40
C PRO A 287 9.17 4.58 8.44
N LYS A 288 9.04 3.38 9.01
CA LYS A 288 8.13 3.15 10.12
C LYS A 288 8.54 3.96 11.34
N ASP A 289 7.60 4.74 11.86
CA ASP A 289 7.73 5.42 13.15
C ASP A 289 7.08 4.55 14.23
N THR A 290 7.92 4.00 15.11
CA THR A 290 7.48 3.10 16.18
C THR A 290 6.69 3.80 17.29
N THR A 291 6.71 5.14 17.32
CA THR A 291 5.94 5.98 18.26
C THR A 291 4.58 6.41 17.69
N TRP A 292 4.37 6.22 16.39
CA TRP A 292 3.15 6.64 15.70
C TRP A 292 1.91 5.94 16.23
N LEU A 293 1.88 4.60 16.27
CA LEU A 293 0.70 3.91 16.78
C LEU A 293 0.43 4.18 18.26
N PRO A 294 1.42 4.11 19.18
CA PRO A 294 1.19 4.46 20.58
C PRO A 294 0.60 5.85 20.82
N SER A 295 1.00 6.84 20.02
CA SER A 295 0.50 8.22 20.15
C SER A 295 -0.93 8.41 19.63
N HIS A 296 -1.35 7.64 18.61
CA HIS A 296 -2.66 7.81 17.97
C HIS A 296 -3.70 6.74 18.39
N LEU A 297 -3.25 5.65 19.03
CA LEU A 297 -4.11 4.55 19.46
C LEU A 297 -5.24 4.99 20.40
N PRO A 298 -5.04 5.90 21.37
CA PRO A 298 -6.15 6.34 22.23
C PRO A 298 -7.32 6.94 21.45
N ASP A 299 -7.05 7.78 20.46
CA ASP A 299 -8.09 8.42 19.64
C ASP A 299 -8.76 7.43 18.69
N LEU A 300 -7.98 6.50 18.10
CA LEU A 300 -8.51 5.41 17.29
C LEU A 300 -9.44 4.51 18.10
N GLN A 301 -9.03 4.14 19.32
CA GLN A 301 -9.80 3.29 20.21
C GLN A 301 -11.09 4.00 20.64
N LYS A 302 -11.00 5.25 21.10
CA LYS A 302 -12.17 6.07 21.47
C LYS A 302 -13.18 6.16 20.33
N THR A 303 -12.71 6.45 19.12
CA THR A 303 -13.58 6.53 17.92
C THR A 303 -14.24 5.20 17.61
N TRP A 304 -13.50 4.10 17.73
CA TRP A 304 -14.05 2.77 17.48
C TRP A 304 -15.06 2.34 18.54
N ASP A 305 -14.81 2.66 19.82
CA ASP A 305 -15.70 2.33 20.93
C ASP A 305 -17.04 3.05 20.78
N GLU A 306 -17.03 4.33 20.42
CA GLU A 306 -18.26 5.09 20.12
C GLU A 306 -19.02 4.52 18.91
N ILE A 307 -18.33 4.10 17.85
CA ILE A 307 -18.96 3.39 16.72
C ILE A 307 -19.64 2.10 17.23
N CYS A 308 -18.98 1.33 18.08
CA CYS A 308 -19.55 0.10 18.64
C CYS A 308 -20.77 0.38 19.53
N GLU A 309 -20.75 1.46 20.30
CA GLU A 309 -21.88 1.90 21.11
C GLU A 309 -23.08 2.28 20.25
N HIS A 310 -22.87 3.11 19.21
CA HIS A 310 -23.92 3.47 18.26
C HIS A 310 -24.51 2.25 17.54
N ARG A 311 -23.67 1.28 17.14
CA ARG A 311 -24.13 0.00 16.56
C ARG A 311 -25.02 -0.77 17.52
N LYS A 312 -24.63 -0.86 18.80
CA LYS A 312 -25.39 -1.56 19.83
C LYS A 312 -26.74 -0.90 20.10
N ASN A 313 -26.76 0.43 20.10
CA ASN A 313 -27.94 1.23 20.45
C ASN A 313 -28.83 1.58 19.25
N GLY A 314 -28.40 1.32 18.02
CA GLY A 314 -29.11 1.74 16.81
C GLY A 314 -29.19 3.25 16.64
N THR A 315 -28.17 3.99 17.11
CA THR A 315 -28.14 5.47 17.11
C THR A 315 -27.07 6.00 16.15
N LEU A 316 -27.08 7.32 15.92
CA LEU A 316 -26.10 8.02 15.09
C LEU A 316 -25.40 9.11 15.91
N PRO A 317 -24.15 9.49 15.55
CA PRO A 317 -23.46 10.58 16.21
C PRO A 317 -24.16 11.92 15.99
N GLU A 318 -24.25 12.72 17.05
CA GLU A 318 -24.87 14.05 17.04
C GLU A 318 -24.26 14.94 15.94
N ALA A 319 -25.09 15.82 15.38
CA ALA A 319 -24.58 16.84 14.46
C ALA A 319 -23.68 17.81 15.23
N PRO A 320 -22.56 18.28 14.63
CA PRO A 320 -21.77 19.32 15.26
C PRO A 320 -22.65 20.54 15.52
N VAL A 321 -22.53 21.14 16.70
CA VAL A 321 -23.27 22.35 17.08
C VAL A 321 -22.95 23.44 16.04
N SER A 322 -23.98 23.90 15.31
CA SER A 322 -23.82 25.02 14.39
C SER A 322 -23.43 26.27 15.18
N THR A 323 -22.24 26.79 14.94
CA THR A 323 -21.79 28.09 15.49
C THR A 323 -22.27 29.27 14.65
N VAL A 324 -23.09 29.04 13.62
CA VAL A 324 -23.72 30.11 12.84
C VAL A 324 -24.94 30.59 13.63
N PRO A 325 -24.98 31.86 14.09
CA PRO A 325 -26.19 32.41 14.68
C PRO A 325 -27.29 32.33 13.62
N SER A 326 -28.47 31.79 13.97
CA SER A 326 -29.63 31.97 13.11
C SER A 326 -29.86 33.48 12.99
N LEU A 327 -29.76 34.01 11.77
CA LEU A 327 -30.38 35.28 11.47
C LEU A 327 -31.87 34.97 11.44
N ASP A 328 -32.51 35.11 12.59
CA ASP A 328 -33.97 35.19 12.67
C ASP A 328 -34.36 36.46 11.90
N LEU A 329 -34.97 36.26 10.73
CA LEU A 329 -35.54 37.31 9.88
C LEU A 329 -36.91 37.76 10.38
#